data_AF-E4X2A8-F1
#
_entry.id   AF-E4X2A8-F1
#
_cell.length_a   1.000
_cell.length_b   1.000
_cell.length_c   1.000
_cell.angle_alpha   90.00
_cell.angle_beta   90.00
_cell.angle_gamma   90.00
#
_symmetry.space_group_name_H-M   'P 1'
#
loop_
_entity.id
_entity.type
_entity.pdbx_description
1 polymer ?
#
loop_
_entity_poly.entity_id
_entity_poly.type
_entity_poly.pdbx_seq_one_letter_code
_entity_poly.pdbx_strand_id
1 'polypeptide(L)'
;MQDVNAQITESVVFAILGQKELGPKLFGAFSEGRLEEYIPGRNLKTEELRIPEISTTIATRLADYHELEVPMSRDPVLLEQFQGYYKRCEQLGVNMERYKEPFKFCSELIQNTRSPIVFCHNDVHEGNILIDKEKIDAGSSMIESLRLIDFEYSAYGFRGFDFANHFNEWTMDYSNTKWPHYHFNQSDFPSNDQRRRFISAYLEQQGKLSEDSIVQIMEEVMEFAMVGHVYWSLWSEIQAKVSDIEFGYVEYANDRMNAFRTLLNMRTFSKSQATLKAMNEIPVH
;
A
#
# COMPACT_ATOMS: atom_id res chain seq x y z
N MET A 1 2.51 -14.56 20.60
CA MET A 1 3.16 -15.76 20.04
C MET A 1 2.96 -15.65 18.54
N GLN A 2 4.00 -15.24 17.81
CA GLN A 2 3.93 -15.21 16.34
C GLN A 2 3.66 -16.63 15.83
N ASP A 3 2.80 -16.75 14.82
CA ASP A 3 2.45 -18.03 14.22
C ASP A 3 3.70 -18.61 13.54
N VAL A 4 4.05 -19.85 13.87
CA VAL A 4 5.20 -20.57 13.28
C VAL A 4 5.05 -20.66 11.76
N ASN A 5 3.82 -20.73 11.23
CA ASN A 5 3.59 -20.71 9.79
C ASN A 5 3.89 -19.35 9.15
N ALA A 6 3.66 -18.25 9.87
CA ALA A 6 4.00 -16.91 9.40
C ALA A 6 5.53 -16.74 9.30
N GLN A 7 6.28 -17.19 10.31
CA GLN A 7 7.75 -17.13 10.30
C GLN A 7 8.39 -18.00 9.19
N ILE A 8 7.82 -19.18 8.93
CA ILE A 8 8.29 -20.04 7.82
C ILE A 8 8.00 -19.36 6.47
N THR A 9 6.80 -18.79 6.30
CA THR A 9 6.41 -18.08 5.08
C THR A 9 7.31 -16.88 4.83
N GLU A 10 7.56 -16.08 5.86
CA GLU A 10 8.47 -14.94 5.84
C GLU A 10 9.89 -15.38 5.44
N SER A 11 10.44 -16.42 6.07
CA SER A 11 11.77 -16.94 5.75
C SER A 11 11.90 -17.38 4.29
N VAL A 12 10.84 -17.96 3.70
CA VAL A 12 10.80 -18.33 2.28
C VAL A 12 10.82 -17.10 1.39
N VAL A 13 10.06 -16.05 1.72
CA VAL A 13 10.05 -14.78 0.99
C VAL A 13 11.46 -14.16 0.99
N PHE A 14 12.07 -13.98 2.17
CA PHE A 14 13.41 -13.40 2.29
C PHE A 14 14.48 -14.21 1.54
N ALA A 15 14.40 -15.54 1.59
CA ALA A 15 15.34 -16.40 0.85
C ALA A 15 15.22 -16.21 -0.68
N ILE A 16 13.99 -16.15 -1.21
CA ILE A 16 13.75 -15.94 -2.65
C ILE A 16 14.21 -14.55 -3.10
N LEU A 17 13.90 -13.52 -2.31
CA LEU A 17 14.26 -12.14 -2.62
C LEU A 17 15.77 -11.93 -2.57
N GLY A 18 16.45 -12.50 -1.58
CA GLY A 18 17.92 -12.49 -1.50
C GLY A 18 18.57 -13.20 -2.69
N GLN A 19 18.04 -14.34 -3.13
CA GLN A 19 18.56 -15.08 -4.29
C GLN A 19 18.36 -14.34 -5.62
N LYS A 20 17.28 -13.56 -5.75
CA LYS A 20 16.97 -12.77 -6.95
C LYS A 20 17.60 -11.38 -6.94
N GLU A 21 18.40 -11.05 -5.91
CA GLU A 21 18.99 -9.72 -5.69
C GLU A 21 17.95 -8.58 -5.58
N LEU A 22 16.71 -8.93 -5.21
CA LEU A 22 15.60 -8.00 -5.03
C LEU A 22 15.44 -7.51 -3.58
N GLY A 23 16.09 -8.18 -2.64
CA GLY A 23 16.14 -7.79 -1.23
C GLY A 23 17.52 -8.06 -0.60
N PRO A 24 17.71 -7.73 0.68
CA PRO A 24 18.93 -8.04 1.42
C PRO A 24 19.20 -9.55 1.44
N LYS A 25 20.47 -9.96 1.43
CA LYS A 25 20.82 -11.38 1.58
C LYS A 25 20.42 -11.88 2.97
N LEU A 26 19.69 -12.99 3.01
CA LEU A 26 19.38 -13.71 4.24
C LEU A 26 20.57 -14.61 4.63
N PHE A 27 21.17 -14.36 5.80
CA PHE A 27 22.24 -15.20 6.36
C PHE A 27 21.72 -16.35 7.22
N GLY A 28 20.55 -16.18 7.84
CA GLY A 28 19.89 -17.24 8.62
C GLY A 28 18.58 -16.79 9.25
N ALA A 29 17.74 -17.76 9.61
CA ALA A 29 16.47 -17.54 10.32
C ALA A 29 16.40 -18.46 11.55
N PHE A 30 15.77 -17.96 12.62
CA PHE A 30 15.60 -18.66 13.89
C PHE A 30 14.25 -18.29 14.52
N SER A 31 13.85 -18.96 15.60
CA SER A 31 12.50 -18.85 16.18
C SER A 31 12.08 -17.44 16.63
N GLU A 32 13.04 -16.54 16.80
CA GLU A 32 12.81 -15.19 17.33
C GLU A 32 13.20 -14.09 16.33
N GLY A 33 13.60 -14.44 15.10
CA GLY A 33 13.98 -13.45 14.09
C GLY A 33 14.90 -13.99 13.01
N ARG A 34 15.60 -13.07 12.34
CA ARG A 34 16.47 -13.36 11.19
C ARG A 34 17.75 -12.53 11.23
N LEU A 35 18.79 -13.03 10.56
CA LEU A 35 20.01 -12.30 10.25
C LEU A 35 20.05 -12.01 8.76
N GLU A 36 20.14 -10.74 8.40
CA GLU A 36 20.18 -10.27 7.01
C GLU A 36 21.33 -9.29 6.78
N GLU A 37 21.64 -9.09 5.50
CA GLU A 37 22.63 -8.12 5.04
C GLU A 37 22.26 -6.70 5.47
N TYR A 38 23.18 -6.05 6.17
CA TYR A 38 23.09 -4.62 6.40
C TYR A 38 23.45 -3.88 5.12
N ILE A 39 22.51 -3.10 4.58
CA ILE A 39 22.73 -2.26 3.41
C ILE A 39 22.92 -0.81 3.90
N PRO A 40 24.14 -0.24 3.81
CA PRO A 40 24.36 1.15 4.17
C PRO A 40 23.53 2.08 3.27
N GLY A 41 22.80 3.02 3.87
CA GLY A 41 21.93 3.88 3.08
C GLY A 41 21.07 4.81 3.93
N ARG A 42 20.11 5.44 3.28
CA ARG A 42 19.01 6.16 3.93
C ARG A 42 17.70 5.80 3.24
N ASN A 43 16.63 5.80 4.01
CA ASN A 43 15.29 5.65 3.48
C ASN A 43 14.89 6.93 2.72
N LEU A 44 13.87 6.83 1.88
CA LEU A 44 13.25 7.99 1.26
C LEU A 44 12.50 8.81 2.32
N LYS A 45 12.29 10.07 1.99
CA LYS A 45 11.32 10.94 2.66
C LYS A 45 10.01 10.97 1.89
N THR A 46 8.90 11.27 2.55
CA THR A 46 7.57 11.39 1.94
C THR A 46 7.55 12.36 0.76
N GLU A 47 8.26 13.48 0.87
CA GLU A 47 8.43 14.48 -0.20
C GLU A 47 9.22 13.98 -1.42
N GLU A 48 10.01 12.92 -1.30
CA GLU A 48 10.76 12.33 -2.41
C GLU A 48 9.89 11.39 -3.25
N LEU A 49 8.82 10.80 -2.67
CA LEU A 49 7.90 9.91 -3.38
C LEU A 49 7.26 10.56 -4.61
N ARG A 50 7.05 11.88 -4.56
CA ARG A 50 6.43 12.70 -5.62
C ARG A 50 7.39 13.14 -6.72
N ILE A 51 8.69 12.90 -6.58
CA ILE A 51 9.68 13.19 -7.61
C ILE A 51 9.44 12.24 -8.79
N PRO A 52 9.19 12.75 -10.02
CA PRO A 52 8.78 11.92 -11.16
C PRO A 52 9.69 10.71 -11.40
N GLU A 53 11.00 10.90 -11.37
CA GLU A 53 11.99 9.87 -11.67
C GLU A 53 12.08 8.80 -10.58
N ILE A 54 11.93 9.21 -9.31
CA ILE A 54 11.86 8.28 -8.17
C ILE A 54 10.55 7.48 -8.26
N SER A 55 9.44 8.17 -8.46
CA SER A 55 8.10 7.59 -8.58
C SER A 55 8.02 6.53 -9.69
N THR A 56 8.53 6.84 -10.90
CA THR A 56 8.56 5.87 -12.00
C THR A 56 9.47 4.69 -11.71
N THR A 57 10.54 4.88 -10.95
CA THR A 57 11.46 3.79 -10.59
C THR A 57 10.89 2.89 -9.52
N ILE A 58 10.17 3.45 -8.54
CA ILE A 58 9.37 2.64 -7.62
C ILE A 58 8.37 1.80 -8.42
N ALA A 59 7.71 2.38 -9.43
CA ALA A 59 6.78 1.67 -10.28
C ALA A 59 7.41 0.48 -11.03
N THR A 60 8.61 0.66 -11.60
CA THR A 60 9.30 -0.45 -12.30
C THR A 60 9.80 -1.53 -11.33
N ARG A 61 10.29 -1.15 -10.13
CA ARG A 61 10.66 -2.12 -9.09
C ARG A 61 9.46 -2.93 -8.60
N LEU A 62 8.33 -2.26 -8.43
CA LEU A 62 7.09 -2.93 -8.03
C LEU A 62 6.53 -3.83 -9.15
N ALA A 63 6.76 -3.49 -10.42
CA ALA A 63 6.46 -4.37 -11.54
C ALA A 63 7.28 -5.67 -11.52
N ASP A 64 8.59 -5.57 -11.31
CA ASP A 64 9.46 -6.75 -11.16
C ASP A 64 9.02 -7.61 -9.95
N TYR A 65 8.63 -6.95 -8.85
CA TYR A 65 8.16 -7.60 -7.63
C TYR A 65 6.85 -8.36 -7.83
N HIS A 66 5.86 -7.74 -8.47
CA HIS A 66 4.55 -8.34 -8.73
C HIS A 66 4.61 -9.55 -9.68
N GLU A 67 5.69 -9.71 -10.46
CA GLU A 67 5.91 -10.87 -11.33
C GLU A 67 6.59 -12.05 -10.60
N LEU A 68 6.92 -11.92 -9.32
CA LEU A 68 7.50 -13.01 -8.54
C LEU A 68 6.52 -14.16 -8.33
N GLU A 69 7.03 -15.37 -8.56
CA GLU A 69 6.35 -16.61 -8.18
C GLU A 69 6.96 -17.14 -6.89
N VAL A 70 6.20 -17.04 -5.80
CA VAL A 70 6.60 -17.49 -4.46
C VAL A 70 5.76 -18.73 -4.11
N PRO A 71 6.37 -19.83 -3.63
CA PRO A 71 5.67 -21.07 -3.34
C PRO A 71 4.90 -20.99 -2.01
N MET A 72 3.86 -20.16 -1.97
CA MET A 72 2.98 -19.94 -0.82
C MET A 72 1.51 -19.85 -1.25
N SER A 73 0.59 -19.71 -0.28
CA SER A 73 -0.83 -19.56 -0.60
C SER A 73 -1.07 -18.34 -1.49
N ARG A 74 -1.88 -18.53 -2.54
CA ARG A 74 -2.32 -17.45 -3.45
C ARG A 74 -3.61 -16.78 -3.00
N ASP A 75 -4.19 -17.21 -1.87
CA ASP A 75 -5.39 -16.60 -1.33
C ASP A 75 -5.07 -15.19 -0.82
N PRO A 76 -5.82 -14.15 -1.23
CA PRO A 76 -5.53 -12.78 -0.85
C PRO A 76 -5.89 -12.54 0.63
N VAL A 77 -4.89 -12.15 1.42
CA VAL A 77 -5.02 -12.00 2.89
C VAL A 77 -5.83 -10.77 3.32
N LEU A 78 -6.03 -9.80 2.43
CA LEU A 78 -6.57 -8.48 2.75
C LEU A 78 -7.94 -8.53 3.44
N LEU A 79 -8.87 -9.35 2.93
CA LEU A 79 -10.22 -9.42 3.50
C LEU A 79 -10.21 -10.02 4.90
N GLU A 80 -9.46 -11.10 5.10
CA GLU A 80 -9.33 -11.76 6.39
C GLU A 80 -8.69 -10.82 7.43
N GLN A 81 -7.60 -10.13 7.05
CA GLN A 81 -6.95 -9.14 7.91
C GLN A 81 -7.90 -7.99 8.26
N PHE A 82 -8.62 -7.46 7.28
CA PHE A 82 -9.58 -6.38 7.49
C PHE A 82 -10.70 -6.78 8.46
N GLN A 83 -11.25 -7.99 8.31
CA GLN A 83 -12.23 -8.56 9.24
C GLN A 83 -11.64 -8.79 10.63
N GLY A 84 -10.39 -9.26 10.69
CA GLY A 84 -9.64 -9.46 11.92
C GLY A 84 -9.48 -8.17 12.72
N TYR A 85 -9.09 -7.07 12.06
CA TYR A 85 -8.98 -5.76 12.70
C TYR A 85 -10.32 -5.24 13.22
N TYR A 86 -11.38 -5.34 12.42
CA TYR A 86 -12.71 -4.93 12.85
C TYR A 86 -13.15 -5.68 14.13
N LYS A 87 -13.02 -7.00 14.13
CA LYS A 87 -13.34 -7.85 15.30
C LYS A 87 -12.44 -7.52 16.49
N ARG A 88 -11.17 -7.22 16.27
CA ARG A 88 -10.24 -6.85 17.34
C ARG A 88 -10.61 -5.50 17.97
N CYS A 89 -11.02 -4.52 17.18
CA CYS A 89 -11.56 -3.26 17.68
C CYS A 89 -12.79 -3.48 18.58
N GLU A 90 -13.73 -4.35 18.18
CA GLU A 90 -14.90 -4.71 19.00
C GLU A 90 -14.48 -5.31 20.35
N GLN A 91 -13.53 -6.23 20.34
CA GLN A 91 -13.00 -6.87 21.56
C GLN A 91 -12.31 -5.88 22.50
N LEU A 92 -11.69 -4.84 21.95
CA LEU A 92 -10.99 -3.80 22.71
C LEU A 92 -11.92 -2.64 23.13
N GLY A 93 -13.22 -2.74 22.85
CA GLY A 93 -14.20 -1.73 23.25
C GLY A 93 -14.11 -0.42 22.47
N VAL A 94 -13.61 -0.45 21.23
CA VAL A 94 -13.67 0.69 20.31
C VAL A 94 -15.13 0.96 19.93
N ASN A 95 -15.52 2.24 19.82
CA ASN A 95 -16.86 2.58 19.35
C ASN A 95 -16.95 2.38 17.83
N MET A 96 -17.54 1.27 17.43
CA MET A 96 -17.62 0.84 16.03
C MET A 96 -18.72 1.52 15.21
N GLU A 97 -19.56 2.37 15.79
CA GLU A 97 -20.72 2.96 15.08
C GLU A 97 -20.29 3.66 13.80
N ARG A 98 -19.19 4.40 13.84
CA ARG A 98 -18.64 5.12 12.68
C ARG A 98 -18.00 4.22 11.62
N TYR A 99 -17.75 2.95 11.93
CA TYR A 99 -17.06 1.99 11.07
C TYR A 99 -18.01 0.98 10.43
N LYS A 100 -19.23 0.80 10.92
CA LYS A 100 -20.19 -0.21 10.40
C LYS A 100 -20.40 -0.12 8.87
N GLU A 101 -20.87 1.04 8.40
CA GLU A 101 -21.13 1.25 6.97
C GLU A 101 -19.83 1.27 6.14
N PRO A 102 -18.77 2.01 6.53
CA PRO A 102 -17.48 1.95 5.82
C PRO A 102 -16.90 0.53 5.71
N PHE A 103 -16.95 -0.24 6.79
CA PHE A 103 -16.44 -1.60 6.83
C PHE A 103 -17.24 -2.52 5.91
N LYS A 104 -18.58 -2.44 5.93
CA LYS A 104 -19.43 -3.20 5.03
C LYS A 104 -19.14 -2.85 3.57
N PHE A 105 -19.11 -1.56 3.24
CA PHE A 105 -18.80 -1.06 1.90
C PHE A 105 -17.44 -1.54 1.40
N CYS A 106 -16.38 -1.39 2.21
CA CYS A 106 -15.04 -1.85 1.86
C CYS A 106 -14.95 -3.36 1.76
N SER A 107 -15.64 -4.12 2.62
CA SER A 107 -15.69 -5.59 2.52
C SER A 107 -16.33 -6.04 1.21
N GLU A 108 -17.43 -5.40 0.80
CA GLU A 108 -18.08 -5.67 -0.48
C GLU A 108 -17.18 -5.30 -1.67
N LEU A 109 -16.42 -4.20 -1.60
CA LEU A 109 -15.43 -3.86 -2.63
C LEU A 109 -14.33 -4.93 -2.74
N ILE A 110 -13.75 -5.35 -1.60
CA ILE A 110 -12.67 -6.36 -1.59
C ILE A 110 -13.19 -7.69 -2.15
N GLN A 111 -14.40 -8.13 -1.77
CA GLN A 111 -14.97 -9.40 -2.21
C GLN A 111 -15.31 -9.45 -3.71
N ASN A 112 -15.67 -8.30 -4.30
CA ASN A 112 -16.16 -8.23 -5.68
C ASN A 112 -15.15 -7.62 -6.66
N THR A 113 -13.94 -7.29 -6.18
CA THR A 113 -12.89 -6.71 -7.02
C THR A 113 -12.47 -7.65 -8.14
N ARG A 114 -12.07 -7.06 -9.27
CA ARG A 114 -11.44 -7.76 -10.40
C ARG A 114 -9.93 -7.50 -10.48
N SER A 115 -9.38 -6.82 -9.47
CA SER A 115 -7.95 -6.57 -9.41
C SER A 115 -7.21 -7.91 -9.41
N PRO A 116 -6.21 -8.10 -10.28
CA PRO A 116 -5.40 -9.31 -10.30
C PRO A 116 -4.72 -9.56 -8.95
N ILE A 117 -4.67 -10.85 -8.59
CA ILE A 117 -3.87 -11.31 -7.46
C ILE A 117 -2.41 -11.47 -7.94
N VAL A 118 -1.49 -10.79 -7.27
CA VAL A 118 -0.04 -10.81 -7.52
C VAL A 118 0.70 -10.95 -6.20
N PHE A 119 2.00 -11.17 -6.23
CA PHE A 119 2.81 -11.14 -5.01
C PHE A 119 3.06 -9.67 -4.63
N CYS A 120 2.32 -9.19 -3.62
CA CYS A 120 2.35 -7.79 -3.18
C CYS A 120 3.33 -7.60 -2.02
N HIS A 121 3.89 -6.40 -1.92
CA HIS A 121 4.65 -5.99 -0.74
C HIS A 121 3.71 -5.65 0.42
N ASN A 122 2.54 -5.08 0.11
CA ASN A 122 1.48 -4.65 1.04
C ASN A 122 1.85 -3.46 1.96
N ASP A 123 3.07 -2.93 1.87
CA ASP A 123 3.54 -1.85 2.74
C ASP A 123 4.61 -0.95 2.10
N VAL A 124 4.37 -0.53 0.86
CA VAL A 124 5.31 0.33 0.10
C VAL A 124 5.19 1.80 0.54
N HIS A 125 5.84 2.16 1.64
CA HIS A 125 5.99 3.55 2.08
C HIS A 125 7.45 4.02 2.01
N GLU A 126 7.72 5.31 2.22
CA GLU A 126 9.07 5.89 2.10
C GLU A 126 10.11 5.23 3.01
N GLY A 127 9.67 4.75 4.17
CA GLY A 127 10.49 4.00 5.12
C GLY A 127 10.93 2.63 4.59
N ASN A 128 10.21 2.05 3.64
CA ASN A 128 10.55 0.75 3.06
C ASN A 128 11.23 0.88 1.67
N ILE A 129 11.68 2.10 1.33
CA ILE A 129 12.43 2.37 0.10
C ILE A 129 13.79 2.93 0.47
N LEU A 130 14.85 2.15 0.24
CA LEU A 130 16.22 2.48 0.61
C LEU A 130 17.01 3.00 -0.60
N ILE A 131 17.77 4.07 -0.40
CA ILE A 131 18.87 4.48 -1.29
C ILE A 131 20.14 3.78 -0.83
N ASP A 132 20.60 2.82 -1.63
CA ASP A 132 21.81 2.04 -1.39
C ASP A 132 23.06 2.90 -1.60
N LYS A 133 23.74 3.25 -0.50
CA LYS A 133 24.94 4.09 -0.53
C LYS A 133 26.10 3.41 -1.24
N GLU A 134 26.23 2.09 -1.15
CA GLU A 134 27.33 1.37 -1.79
C GLU A 134 27.19 1.43 -3.31
N LYS A 135 25.96 1.32 -3.83
CA LYS A 135 25.69 1.55 -5.27
C LYS A 135 26.04 2.98 -5.70
N ILE A 136 25.68 3.98 -4.89
CA ILE A 136 26.05 5.38 -5.15
C ILE A 136 27.58 5.54 -5.20
N ASP A 137 28.29 5.02 -4.19
CA ASP A 137 29.74 5.13 -4.09
C ASP A 137 30.45 4.36 -5.23
N ALA A 138 29.81 3.32 -5.78
CA ALA A 138 30.24 2.58 -6.97
C ALA A 138 29.91 3.28 -8.31
N GLY A 139 29.26 4.44 -8.28
CA GLY A 139 28.98 5.28 -9.45
C GLY A 139 27.57 5.16 -10.03
N SER A 140 26.66 4.40 -9.41
CA SER A 140 25.25 4.38 -9.80
C SER A 140 24.57 5.71 -9.48
N SER A 141 23.56 6.07 -10.27
CA SER A 141 22.66 7.17 -9.94
C SER A 141 21.80 6.83 -8.70
N MET A 142 21.25 7.86 -8.05
CA MET A 142 20.28 7.69 -6.95
C MET A 142 19.14 6.76 -7.37
N ILE A 143 18.66 6.91 -8.60
CA ILE A 143 17.55 6.16 -9.16
C ILE A 143 17.89 4.66 -9.24
N GLU A 144 19.07 4.31 -9.76
CA GLU A 144 19.54 2.92 -9.87
C GLU A 144 19.83 2.28 -8.50
N SER A 145 20.09 3.10 -7.49
CA SER A 145 20.35 2.67 -6.11
C SER A 145 19.10 2.39 -5.27
N LEU A 146 17.90 2.71 -5.78
CA LEU A 146 16.64 2.45 -5.06
C LEU A 146 16.38 0.95 -4.90
N ARG A 147 16.09 0.55 -3.67
CA ARG A 147 15.69 -0.82 -3.29
C ARG A 147 14.42 -0.79 -2.46
N LEU A 148 13.51 -1.72 -2.73
CA LEU A 148 12.45 -2.08 -1.80
C LEU A 148 13.05 -2.97 -0.71
N ILE A 149 12.63 -2.77 0.53
CA ILE A 149 13.08 -3.52 1.70
C ILE A 149 11.89 -3.81 2.61
N ASP A 150 12.12 -4.60 3.67
CA ASP A 150 11.11 -4.91 4.69
C ASP A 150 9.86 -5.64 4.15
N PHE A 151 10.04 -6.92 3.85
CA PHE A 151 9.04 -7.75 3.19
C PHE A 151 8.14 -8.53 4.15
N GLU A 152 8.05 -8.11 5.42
CA GLU A 152 7.34 -8.84 6.48
C GLU A 152 5.84 -9.02 6.20
N TYR A 153 5.23 -8.06 5.52
CA TYR A 153 3.82 -8.12 5.12
C TYR A 153 3.60 -8.70 3.73
N SER A 154 4.65 -9.17 3.06
CA SER A 154 4.54 -9.63 1.69
C SER A 154 3.76 -10.92 1.58
N ALA A 155 2.76 -10.92 0.70
CA ALA A 155 1.86 -12.02 0.47
C ALA A 155 1.19 -11.87 -0.90
N TYR A 156 0.56 -12.93 -1.39
CA TYR A 156 -0.36 -12.76 -2.51
C TYR A 156 -1.52 -11.86 -2.10
N GLY A 157 -1.78 -10.83 -2.90
CA GLY A 157 -2.75 -9.79 -2.63
C GLY A 157 -3.22 -9.13 -3.92
N PHE A 158 -4.15 -8.17 -3.80
CA PHE A 158 -4.64 -7.42 -4.96
C PHE A 158 -3.64 -6.33 -5.34
N ARG A 159 -3.17 -6.31 -6.60
CA ARG A 159 -2.23 -5.26 -7.06
C ARG A 159 -2.76 -3.84 -6.81
N GLY A 160 -4.08 -3.67 -6.95
CA GLY A 160 -4.75 -2.39 -6.75
C GLY A 160 -4.60 -1.87 -5.32
N PHE A 161 -4.55 -2.77 -4.34
CA PHE A 161 -4.32 -2.41 -2.95
C PHE A 161 -2.89 -1.96 -2.71
N ASP A 162 -1.89 -2.62 -3.29
CA ASP A 162 -0.49 -2.24 -3.11
C ASP A 162 -0.21 -0.84 -3.69
N PHE A 163 -0.74 -0.55 -4.89
CA PHE A 163 -0.67 0.79 -5.49
C PHE A 163 -1.43 1.83 -4.66
N ALA A 164 -2.65 1.52 -4.25
CA ALA A 164 -3.46 2.44 -3.47
C ALA A 164 -2.84 2.76 -2.12
N ASN A 165 -2.25 1.76 -1.47
CA ASN A 165 -1.53 1.95 -0.21
C ASN A 165 -0.33 2.87 -0.43
N HIS A 166 0.51 2.57 -1.42
CA HIS A 166 1.65 3.42 -1.77
C HIS A 166 1.24 4.88 -2.00
N PHE A 167 0.18 5.13 -2.76
CA PHE A 167 -0.29 6.49 -3.03
C PHE A 167 -0.94 7.17 -1.83
N ASN A 168 -1.56 6.42 -0.92
CA ASN A 168 -2.04 6.98 0.35
C ASN A 168 -0.88 7.48 1.21
N GLU A 169 0.26 6.79 1.20
CA GLU A 169 1.43 7.18 1.99
C GLU A 169 2.10 8.46 1.47
N TRP A 170 1.80 8.93 0.26
CA TRP A 170 2.22 10.28 -0.17
C TRP A 170 1.57 11.40 0.66
N THR A 171 0.48 11.10 1.34
CA THR A 171 -0.26 12.04 2.20
C THR A 171 0.18 12.00 3.66
N MET A 172 1.01 11.02 4.04
CA MET A 172 1.40 10.75 5.43
C MET A 172 2.90 10.93 5.58
N ASP A 173 3.31 11.91 6.39
CA ASP A 173 4.72 12.16 6.73
C ASP A 173 4.96 11.86 8.21
N TYR A 174 5.70 10.80 8.49
CA TYR A 174 5.99 10.32 9.84
C TYR A 174 7.25 10.95 10.46
N SER A 175 7.87 11.95 9.82
CA SER A 175 9.09 12.59 10.31
C SER A 175 8.85 13.65 11.41
N ASN A 176 7.59 13.95 11.72
CA ASN A 176 7.22 14.97 12.69
C ASN A 176 7.66 14.56 14.12
N THR A 177 8.56 15.33 14.70
CA THR A 177 9.06 15.08 16.07
C THR A 177 8.10 15.54 17.17
N LYS A 178 7.04 16.28 16.82
CA LYS A 178 6.04 16.79 17.76
C LYS A 178 4.73 16.04 17.61
N TRP A 179 3.94 15.97 18.68
CA TRP A 179 2.57 15.48 18.63
C TRP A 179 1.80 16.04 17.41
N PRO A 180 1.06 15.22 16.63
CA PRO A 180 0.74 13.79 16.85
C PRO A 180 1.80 12.81 16.31
N HIS A 181 3.03 13.26 16.04
CA HIS A 181 4.15 12.49 15.48
C HIS A 181 3.99 12.09 14.01
N TYR A 182 3.07 12.75 13.30
CA TYR A 182 2.97 12.74 11.85
C TYR A 182 2.43 14.08 11.33
N HIS A 183 2.53 14.29 10.02
CA HIS A 183 1.76 15.28 9.27
C HIS A 183 0.88 14.55 8.26
N PHE A 184 -0.36 15.03 8.11
CA PHE A 184 -1.28 14.53 7.11
C PHE A 184 -1.76 15.66 6.21
N ASN A 185 -1.66 15.45 4.90
CA ASN A 185 -2.19 16.37 3.90
C ASN A 185 -2.83 15.58 2.75
N GLN A 186 -4.17 15.47 2.78
CA GLN A 186 -4.92 14.79 1.73
C GLN A 186 -4.66 15.35 0.32
N SER A 187 -4.31 16.63 0.21
CA SER A 187 -4.04 17.27 -1.09
C SER A 187 -2.77 16.77 -1.76
N ASP A 188 -1.91 16.07 -1.01
CA ASP A 188 -0.68 15.45 -1.54
C ASP A 188 -0.92 14.08 -2.17
N PHE A 189 -2.17 13.57 -2.13
CA PHE A 189 -2.51 12.34 -2.84
C PHE A 189 -2.22 12.57 -4.34
N PRO A 190 -1.50 11.65 -5.01
CA PRO A 190 -0.96 11.91 -6.35
C PRO A 190 -2.06 12.31 -7.32
N SER A 191 -1.82 13.31 -8.15
CA SER A 191 -2.77 13.74 -9.18
C SER A 191 -3.05 12.64 -10.21
N ASN A 192 -4.07 12.82 -11.05
CA ASN A 192 -4.33 11.90 -12.16
C ASN A 192 -3.08 11.70 -13.05
N ASP A 193 -2.35 12.77 -13.36
CA ASP A 193 -1.16 12.70 -14.20
C ASP A 193 -0.01 11.96 -13.51
N GLN A 194 0.15 12.16 -12.20
CA GLN A 194 1.17 11.45 -11.42
C GLN A 194 0.86 9.95 -11.33
N ARG A 195 -0.38 9.58 -11.01
CA ARG A 195 -0.80 8.17 -10.98
C ARG A 195 -0.68 7.53 -12.36
N ARG A 196 -1.11 8.23 -13.42
CA ARG A 196 -1.00 7.75 -14.80
C ARG A 196 0.45 7.50 -15.18
N ARG A 197 1.38 8.41 -14.86
CA ARG A 197 2.81 8.24 -15.11
C ARG A 197 3.37 7.00 -14.38
N PHE A 198 3.05 6.84 -13.11
CA PHE A 198 3.46 5.68 -12.32
C PHE A 198 2.96 4.38 -12.95
N ILE A 199 1.66 4.30 -13.25
CA ILE A 199 1.03 3.11 -13.82
C ILE A 199 1.55 2.81 -15.23
N SER A 200 1.81 3.83 -16.05
CA SER A 200 2.44 3.65 -17.36
C SER A 200 3.82 3.04 -17.22
N ALA A 201 4.68 3.55 -16.34
CA ALA A 201 6.02 2.99 -16.12
C ALA A 201 5.96 1.54 -15.60
N TYR A 202 5.04 1.24 -14.69
CA TYR A 202 4.78 -0.13 -14.21
C TYR A 202 4.39 -1.06 -15.38
N LEU A 203 3.42 -0.66 -16.22
CA LEU A 203 2.94 -1.49 -17.31
C LEU A 203 3.95 -1.62 -18.46
N GLU A 204 4.75 -0.58 -18.72
CA GLU A 204 5.87 -0.61 -19.66
C GLU A 204 6.91 -1.64 -19.24
N GLN A 205 7.28 -1.67 -17.95
CA GLN A 205 8.21 -2.66 -17.41
C GLN A 205 7.70 -4.10 -17.61
N GLN A 206 6.39 -4.32 -17.50
CA GLN A 206 5.79 -5.64 -17.74
C GLN A 206 5.57 -5.95 -19.23
N GLY A 207 5.85 -5.02 -20.15
CA GLY A 207 5.52 -5.15 -21.56
C GLY A 207 4.01 -5.21 -21.85
N LYS A 208 3.18 -4.66 -20.95
CA LYS A 208 1.70 -4.74 -20.95
C LYS A 208 1.03 -3.38 -21.07
N LEU A 209 1.74 -2.34 -21.52
CA LEU A 209 1.20 -0.99 -21.65
C LEU A 209 0.03 -0.93 -22.66
N SER A 210 -1.14 -0.56 -22.17
CA SER A 210 -2.29 -0.16 -22.99
C SER A 210 -3.14 0.86 -22.24
N GLU A 211 -3.90 1.69 -22.97
CA GLU A 211 -4.80 2.67 -22.34
C GLU A 211 -5.81 1.99 -21.43
N ASP A 212 -6.41 0.90 -21.89
CA ASP A 212 -7.40 0.13 -21.14
C ASP A 212 -6.82 -0.40 -19.82
N SER A 213 -5.57 -0.88 -19.84
CA SER A 213 -4.89 -1.35 -18.63
C SER A 213 -4.60 -0.21 -17.66
N ILE A 214 -4.25 0.98 -18.15
CA ILE A 214 -4.05 2.16 -17.30
C ILE A 214 -5.36 2.57 -16.64
N VAL A 215 -6.45 2.69 -17.42
CA VAL A 215 -7.77 3.06 -16.90
C VAL A 215 -8.23 2.04 -15.85
N GLN A 216 -8.07 0.75 -16.12
CA GLN A 216 -8.42 -0.30 -15.18
C GLN A 216 -7.65 -0.16 -13.85
N ILE A 217 -6.33 0.03 -13.88
CA ILE A 217 -5.54 0.17 -12.65
C ILE A 217 -5.90 1.48 -11.93
N MET A 218 -6.18 2.56 -12.65
CA MET A 218 -6.64 3.82 -12.04
C MET A 218 -7.95 3.64 -11.27
N GLU A 219 -8.89 2.87 -11.80
CA GLU A 219 -10.13 2.52 -11.10
C GLU A 219 -9.86 1.66 -9.85
N GLU A 220 -9.05 0.61 -10.01
CA GLU A 220 -8.61 -0.26 -8.89
C GLU A 220 -8.01 0.59 -7.76
N VAL A 221 -7.08 1.50 -8.09
CA VAL A 221 -6.40 2.40 -7.13
C VAL A 221 -7.41 3.24 -6.35
N MET A 222 -8.38 3.86 -7.01
CA MET A 222 -9.34 4.72 -6.32
C MET A 222 -10.27 3.94 -5.40
N GLU A 223 -10.65 2.70 -5.77
CA GLU A 223 -11.44 1.84 -4.90
C GLU A 223 -10.65 1.36 -3.69
N PHE A 224 -9.42 0.90 -3.90
CA PHE A 224 -8.58 0.43 -2.81
C PHE A 224 -8.00 1.56 -1.95
N ALA A 225 -7.91 2.80 -2.43
CA ALA A 225 -7.48 3.94 -1.61
C ALA A 225 -8.46 4.15 -0.45
N MET A 226 -9.76 4.04 -0.72
CA MET A 226 -10.80 4.04 0.31
C MET A 226 -10.64 2.87 1.28
N VAL A 227 -10.40 1.65 0.77
CA VAL A 227 -10.16 0.46 1.60
C VAL A 227 -8.96 0.68 2.53
N GLY A 228 -7.84 1.16 2.01
CA GLY A 228 -6.62 1.44 2.78
C GLY A 228 -6.87 2.45 3.91
N HIS A 229 -7.66 3.49 3.68
CA HIS A 229 -8.00 4.43 4.75
C HIS A 229 -8.79 3.78 5.89
N VAL A 230 -9.81 2.97 5.60
CA VAL A 230 -10.56 2.27 6.66
C VAL A 230 -9.68 1.22 7.35
N TYR A 231 -8.89 0.48 6.57
CA TYR A 231 -7.97 -0.54 7.06
C TYR A 231 -6.99 0.01 8.10
N TRP A 232 -6.25 1.07 7.74
CA TRP A 232 -5.27 1.68 8.63
C TRP A 232 -5.90 2.48 9.77
N SER A 233 -7.13 2.96 9.60
CA SER A 233 -7.89 3.55 10.71
C SER A 233 -8.23 2.49 11.77
N LEU A 234 -8.68 1.30 11.38
CA LEU A 234 -8.95 0.20 12.30
C LEU A 234 -7.66 -0.29 12.99
N TRP A 235 -6.57 -0.44 12.24
CA TRP A 235 -5.25 -0.73 12.83
C TRP A 235 -4.88 0.31 13.89
N SER A 236 -5.04 1.60 13.59
CA SER A 236 -4.70 2.67 14.52
C SER A 236 -5.58 2.68 15.77
N GLU A 237 -6.86 2.36 15.66
CA GLU A 237 -7.76 2.19 16.81
C GLU A 237 -7.31 1.04 17.73
N ILE A 238 -6.79 -0.05 17.17
CA ILE A 238 -6.18 -1.15 17.95
C ILE A 238 -4.94 -0.63 18.67
N GLN A 239 -4.04 0.03 17.94
CA GLN A 239 -2.78 0.53 18.50
C GLN A 239 -3.01 1.57 19.60
N ALA A 240 -4.03 2.41 19.49
CA ALA A 240 -4.42 3.35 20.55
C ALA A 240 -4.78 2.66 21.89
N LYS A 241 -5.06 1.35 21.88
CA LYS A 241 -5.40 0.55 23.07
C LYS A 241 -4.24 -0.31 23.59
N VAL A 242 -3.28 -0.65 22.74
CA VAL A 242 -2.30 -1.71 23.04
C VAL A 242 -0.84 -1.31 22.82
N SER A 243 -0.57 -0.22 22.11
CA SER A 243 0.79 0.22 21.80
C SER A 243 1.37 1.06 22.94
N ASP A 244 2.64 0.82 23.26
CA ASP A 244 3.43 1.66 24.18
C ASP A 244 4.14 2.81 23.45
N ILE A 245 4.03 2.90 22.12
CA ILE A 245 4.65 3.95 21.31
C ILE A 245 3.87 5.26 21.47
N GLU A 246 4.58 6.35 21.75
CA GLU A 246 4.01 7.70 21.80
C GLU A 246 3.71 8.19 20.38
N PHE A 247 2.49 7.95 19.92
CA PHE A 247 1.99 8.35 18.60
C PHE A 247 0.50 8.72 18.69
N GLY A 248 0.07 9.72 17.92
CA GLY A 248 -1.32 10.18 17.87
C GLY A 248 -2.25 9.23 17.14
N TYR A 249 -2.43 8.00 17.64
CA TYR A 249 -3.21 6.95 16.99
C TYR A 249 -4.68 7.31 16.79
N VAL A 250 -5.28 8.09 17.72
CA VAL A 250 -6.69 8.50 17.60
C VAL A 250 -6.84 9.58 16.53
N GLU A 251 -5.95 10.57 16.51
CA GLU A 251 -5.84 11.60 15.46
C GLU A 251 -5.65 10.95 14.10
N TYR A 252 -4.72 10.00 14.00
CA TYR A 252 -4.45 9.27 12.77
C TYR A 252 -5.68 8.51 12.29
N ALA A 253 -6.36 7.78 13.19
CA ALA A 253 -7.60 7.09 12.85
C ALA A 253 -8.68 8.06 12.32
N ASN A 254 -8.80 9.25 12.91
CA ASN A 254 -9.74 10.29 12.48
C ASN A 254 -9.39 10.83 11.09
N ASP A 255 -8.12 11.15 10.84
CA ASP A 255 -7.64 11.67 9.57
C ASP A 255 -7.85 10.68 8.43
N ARG A 256 -7.51 9.40 8.64
CA ARG A 256 -7.80 8.33 7.68
C ARG A 256 -9.31 8.22 7.39
N MET A 257 -10.17 8.31 8.40
CA MET A 257 -11.63 8.26 8.17
C MET A 257 -12.16 9.49 7.43
N ASN A 258 -11.57 10.67 7.64
CA ASN A 258 -11.92 11.88 6.88
C ASN A 258 -11.48 11.77 5.41
N ALA A 259 -10.31 11.19 5.17
CA ALA A 259 -9.82 10.86 3.83
C ALA A 259 -10.79 9.90 3.10
N PHE A 260 -11.19 8.81 3.76
CA PHE A 260 -12.18 7.87 3.24
C PHE A 260 -13.48 8.58 2.83
N ARG A 261 -14.04 9.44 3.70
CA ARG A 261 -15.28 10.18 3.41
C ARG A 261 -15.11 11.12 2.22
N THR A 262 -13.95 11.77 2.10
CA THR A 262 -13.63 12.66 0.98
C THR A 262 -13.65 11.89 -0.35
N LEU A 263 -12.97 10.74 -0.41
CA LEU A 263 -12.94 9.90 -1.61
C LEU A 263 -14.32 9.30 -1.93
N LEU A 264 -15.08 8.88 -0.91
CA LEU A 264 -16.43 8.35 -1.09
C LEU A 264 -17.36 9.41 -1.71
N ASN A 265 -17.29 10.65 -1.23
CA ASN A 265 -18.07 11.77 -1.77
C ASN A 265 -17.69 12.11 -3.22
N MET A 266 -16.41 12.06 -3.56
CA MET A 266 -15.95 12.23 -4.94
C MET A 266 -16.53 11.14 -5.84
N ARG A 267 -16.48 9.88 -5.41
CA ARG A 267 -17.01 8.73 -6.16
C ARG A 267 -18.52 8.83 -6.39
N THR A 268 -19.30 9.18 -5.37
CA THR A 268 -20.76 9.30 -5.49
C THR A 268 -21.16 10.42 -6.43
N PHE A 269 -20.45 11.56 -6.35
CA PHE A 269 -20.67 12.69 -7.26
C PHE A 269 -20.36 12.31 -8.71
N SER A 270 -19.21 11.68 -8.99
CA SER A 270 -18.86 11.21 -10.34
C SER A 270 -19.89 10.22 -10.90
N LYS A 271 -20.38 9.27 -10.07
CA LYS A 271 -21.44 8.33 -10.50
C LYS A 271 -22.74 9.06 -10.84
N SER A 272 -23.17 10.02 -10.02
CA SER A 272 -24.39 10.79 -10.31
C SER A 272 -24.29 11.58 -11.62
N GLN A 273 -23.13 12.16 -11.93
CA GLN A 273 -22.90 12.87 -13.19
C GLN A 273 -22.92 11.92 -14.38
N ALA A 274 -22.32 10.74 -14.26
CA ALA A 274 -22.36 9.72 -15.30
C ALA A 274 -23.80 9.23 -15.57
N THR A 275 -24.60 9.00 -14.53
CA THR A 275 -26.01 8.64 -14.66
C THR A 275 -26.82 9.75 -15.34
N LEU A 276 -26.65 11.01 -14.94
CA LEU A 276 -27.32 12.16 -15.57
C LEU A 276 -26.96 12.29 -17.05
N LYS A 277 -25.68 12.08 -17.41
CA LYS A 277 -25.24 12.10 -18.80
C LYS A 277 -25.88 10.96 -19.61
N ALA A 278 -25.89 9.74 -19.08
CA ALA A 278 -26.51 8.59 -19.74
C ALA A 278 -28.03 8.77 -19.94
N MET A 279 -28.72 9.41 -18.99
CA MET A 279 -30.16 9.71 -19.14
C MET A 279 -30.45 10.76 -20.23
N ASN A 280 -29.53 11.71 -20.45
CA ASN A 280 -29.67 12.75 -21.48
C ASN A 280 -29.25 12.28 -22.89
N GLU A 281 -28.58 11.13 -23.00
CA GLU A 281 -28.17 10.53 -24.27
C GLU A 281 -29.17 9.48 -24.79
N ILE A 282 -30.30 9.24 -24.09
CA ILE A 282 -31.37 8.38 -24.57
C ILE A 282 -32.09 9.09 -25.74
N PRO A 283 -32.08 8.53 -26.97
CA PRO A 283 -32.80 9.12 -28.09
C PRO A 283 -34.29 9.15 -27.78
N VAL A 284 -34.89 10.34 -27.85
CA VAL A 284 -36.35 10.48 -27.86
C VAL A 284 -36.83 9.93 -29.21
N HIS A 285 -37.33 8.70 -29.21
CA HIS A 285 -38.04 8.10 -30.34
C HIS A 285 -39.52 8.46 -30.29
#